data_AF-M3S5G6-F1
#
_entry.id   AF-M3S5G6-F1
#
_cell.length_a   1.000
_cell.length_b   1.000
_cell.length_c   1.000
_cell.angle_alpha   90.00
_cell.angle_beta   90.00
_cell.angle_gamma   90.00
#
_symmetry.space_group_name_H-M   'P 1'
#
loop_
_entity.id
_entity.type
_entity.pdbx_description
1 polymer ?
#
loop_
_entity_poly.entity_id
_entity_poly.type
_entity_poly.pdbx_seq_one_letter_code
_entity_poly.pdbx_strand_id
1 'polypeptide(L)'
;MSIDLATFSYVSIPTNKIIKEGFMVKRGHIVRNWLQRWFVLTNDILYYFDEQKLHLKGYIPLAFGTITRSPEMKKQPCFQLVSPLQNKTYFIQVCCLLNKRKKNKK
;
A
#
# COMPACT_ATOMS: atom_id res chain seq x y z
N MET A 1 -19.69 -8.45 -27.37
CA MET A 1 -18.29 -8.13 -26.99
C MET A 1 -18.30 -7.78 -25.50
N SER A 2 -18.13 -8.79 -24.65
CA SER A 2 -18.10 -8.60 -23.20
C SER A 2 -16.74 -8.03 -22.84
N ILE A 3 -16.71 -6.74 -22.49
CA ILE A 3 -15.53 -6.12 -21.90
C ILE A 3 -15.38 -6.73 -20.51
N ASP A 4 -14.39 -7.59 -20.33
CA ASP A 4 -14.09 -8.18 -19.03
C ASP A 4 -13.70 -7.05 -18.05
N LEU A 5 -14.40 -6.96 -16.92
CA LEU A 5 -14.14 -5.96 -15.88
C LEU A 5 -12.73 -6.09 -15.30
N ALA A 6 -12.04 -7.22 -15.51
CA ALA A 6 -10.64 -7.40 -15.13
C ALA A 6 -9.69 -6.45 -15.89
N THR A 7 -10.01 -6.08 -17.13
CA THR A 7 -9.11 -5.25 -17.97
C THR A 7 -9.02 -3.80 -17.47
N PHE A 8 -10.03 -3.29 -16.76
CA PHE A 8 -10.03 -1.91 -16.24
C PHE A 8 -9.22 -1.74 -14.95
N SER A 9 -8.81 -2.84 -14.30
CA SER A 9 -8.07 -2.83 -13.04
C SER A 9 -6.56 -2.96 -13.20
N TYR A 10 -6.09 -3.34 -14.40
CA TYR A 10 -4.66 -3.50 -14.67
C TYR A 10 -4.04 -2.14 -14.99
N VAL A 11 -3.69 -1.39 -13.95
CA VAL A 11 -2.72 -0.31 -14.11
C VAL A 11 -1.40 -0.96 -14.53
N SER A 12 -1.06 -0.83 -15.81
CA SER A 12 0.21 -1.30 -16.38
C SER A 12 1.33 -0.39 -15.91
N ILE A 13 1.75 -0.54 -14.65
CA ILE A 13 2.97 0.08 -14.16
C ILE A 13 4.12 -0.57 -14.94
N PRO A 14 4.86 0.18 -15.78
CA PRO A 14 5.98 -0.39 -16.52
C PRO A 14 7.00 -0.95 -15.52
N THR A 15 7.38 -2.22 -15.67
CA THR A 15 8.26 -2.91 -14.71
C THR A 15 9.62 -2.22 -14.57
N ASN A 16 10.11 -1.59 -15.65
CA ASN A 16 11.33 -0.80 -15.67
C ASN A 16 11.26 0.51 -14.84
N LYS A 17 10.08 0.90 -14.35
CA LYS A 17 9.88 2.05 -13.46
C LYS A 17 9.71 1.66 -11.99
N ILE A 18 9.66 0.37 -11.68
CA ILE A 18 9.47 -0.12 -10.30
C ILE A 18 10.81 -0.02 -9.55
N ILE A 19 10.85 0.81 -8.51
CA ILE A 19 12.01 0.92 -7.62
C ILE A 19 11.98 -0.21 -6.58
N LYS A 20 10.80 -0.47 -6.01
CA LYS A 20 10.61 -1.47 -4.97
C LYS A 20 9.16 -1.91 -4.90
N GLU A 21 8.95 -3.15 -4.50
CA GLU A 21 7.62 -3.67 -4.21
C GLU A 21 7.65 -4.62 -3.01
N GLY A 22 6.50 -4.80 -2.36
CA GLY A 22 6.42 -5.65 -1.19
C GLY A 22 5.10 -5.55 -0.43
N PHE A 23 4.84 -6.54 0.41
CA PHE A 23 3.71 -6.52 1.32
C PHE A 23 3.97 -5.62 2.52
N MET A 24 3.02 -4.72 2.78
CA MET A 24 2.95 -3.93 4.01
C MET A 24 1.50 -3.89 4.50
N VAL A 25 1.28 -3.42 5.72
CA VAL A 25 -0.07 -3.29 6.29
C VAL A 25 -0.40 -1.82 6.44
N LYS A 26 -1.51 -1.38 5.86
CA LYS A 26 -1.96 0.02 5.94
C LYS A 26 -3.20 0.16 6.79
N ARG A 27 -3.33 1.31 7.47
CA ARG A 27 -4.60 1.70 8.09
C ARG A 27 -5.60 2.14 7.01
N GLY A 28 -6.85 1.75 7.15
CA GLY A 28 -7.97 2.30 6.38
C GLY A 28 -8.24 3.74 6.77
N HIS A 29 -8.83 4.50 5.84
CA HIS A 29 -9.08 5.93 6.02
C HIS A 29 -10.38 6.16 6.81
N ILE A 30 -11.50 5.62 6.30
CA ILE A 30 -12.83 5.72 6.90
C ILE A 30 -12.92 4.73 8.05
N VAL A 31 -12.90 3.43 7.72
CA VAL A 31 -12.80 2.36 8.71
C VAL A 31 -11.32 2.19 9.04
N ARG A 32 -10.92 2.47 10.28
CA ARG A 32 -9.50 2.47 10.73
C ARG A 32 -8.93 1.06 10.95
N ASN A 33 -9.39 0.07 10.18
CA ASN A 33 -8.84 -1.29 10.20
C ASN A 33 -7.44 -1.33 9.54
N TRP A 34 -6.66 -2.36 9.86
CA TRP A 34 -5.34 -2.56 9.27
C TRP A 34 -5.40 -3.70 8.27
N LEU A 35 -5.07 -3.41 7.02
CA LEU A 35 -5.21 -4.35 5.92
C LEU A 35 -3.88 -4.54 5.20
N GLN A 36 -3.55 -5.78 4.87
CA GLN A 36 -2.37 -6.09 4.07
C GLN A 36 -2.60 -5.67 2.62
N ARG A 37 -1.61 -5.02 2.01
CA ARG A 37 -1.64 -4.60 0.61
C ARG A 37 -0.28 -4.84 -0.02
N TRP A 38 -0.28 -5.17 -1.30
CA TRP A 38 0.94 -5.18 -2.10
C TRP A 38 1.23 -3.76 -2.55
N PHE A 39 2.36 -3.21 -2.11
CA PHE A 39 2.80 -1.87 -2.49
C PHE A 39 3.80 -1.94 -3.62
N VAL A 40 3.70 -1.01 -4.57
CA VAL A 40 4.64 -0.82 -5.67
C VAL A 40 5.07 0.64 -5.68
N LEU A 41 6.36 0.87 -5.46
CA LEU A 41 7.00 2.18 -5.44
C LEU A 41 7.61 2.47 -6.81
N THR A 42 7.21 3.58 -7.42
CA THR A 42 7.88 4.20 -8.56
C THR A 42 8.54 5.52 -8.13
N ASN A 43 9.12 6.27 -9.07
CA ASN A 43 9.73 7.58 -8.78
C ASN A 43 8.74 8.58 -8.18
N ASP A 44 7.50 8.59 -8.68
CA ASP A 44 6.55 9.67 -8.38
C ASP A 44 5.37 9.21 -7.51
N ILE A 45 5.08 7.90 -7.51
CA ILE A 45 3.84 7.36 -6.96
C ILE A 45 4.11 6.07 -6.20
N LEU A 46 3.44 5.93 -5.05
CA LEU A 46 3.32 4.69 -4.31
C LEU A 46 1.94 4.08 -4.53
N TYR A 47 1.87 3.05 -5.36
CA TYR A 47 0.64 2.29 -5.63
C TYR A 47 0.42 1.22 -4.57
N TYR A 48 -0.84 0.85 -4.34
CA TYR A 48 -1.18 -0.30 -3.52
C TYR A 48 -2.36 -1.10 -4.09
N PHE A 49 -2.16 -2.41 -4.17
CA PHE A 49 -3.08 -3.40 -4.69
C PHE A 49 -3.64 -4.25 -3.56
N ASP A 50 -4.66 -5.05 -3.85
CA ASP A 50 -5.11 -6.08 -2.92
C ASP A 50 -4.03 -7.15 -2.64
N GLU A 51 -4.36 -8.09 -1.76
CA GLU A 51 -3.44 -9.16 -1.35
C GLU A 51 -3.08 -10.11 -2.50
N GLN A 52 -3.97 -10.23 -3.49
CA GLN A 52 -3.75 -11.02 -4.70
C GLN A 52 -2.90 -10.28 -5.75
N LYS A 53 -2.60 -9.00 -5.53
CA LYS A 53 -1.85 -8.11 -6.44
C LYS A 53 -2.58 -7.85 -7.77
N LEU A 54 -3.87 -8.14 -7.84
CA LEU A 54 -4.63 -8.07 -9.09
C LEU A 54 -5.32 -6.72 -9.24
N HIS A 55 -5.94 -6.24 -8.17
CA HIS A 55 -6.78 -5.05 -8.25
C HIS A 55 -6.12 -3.86 -7.58
N LEU A 56 -5.90 -2.78 -8.33
CA LEU A 56 -5.46 -1.51 -7.77
C LEU A 56 -6.50 -1.02 -6.75
N LYS A 57 -6.06 -0.74 -5.51
CA LYS A 57 -6.91 -0.19 -4.44
C LYS A 57 -6.63 1.28 -4.17
N GLY A 58 -5.57 1.83 -4.73
CA GLY A 58 -5.29 3.25 -4.75
C GLY A 58 -3.80 3.54 -4.94
N TYR A 59 -3.49 4.82 -4.96
CA TYR A 59 -2.15 5.32 -5.17
C TYR A 59 -1.92 6.56 -4.30
N ILE A 60 -0.66 6.81 -3.98
CA ILE A 60 -0.24 7.95 -3.18
C ILE A 60 0.81 8.73 -3.96
N PRO A 61 0.49 9.93 -4.47
CA PRO A 61 1.47 10.84 -5.04
C PRO A 61 2.52 11.19 -3.98
N LEU A 62 3.79 11.09 -4.37
CA LEU A 62 4.93 11.36 -3.50
C LEU A 62 5.41 12.81 -3.58
N ALA A 63 5.03 13.53 -4.64
CA ALA A 63 5.35 14.94 -4.80
C ALA A 63 4.86 15.75 -3.59
N PHE A 64 5.78 16.51 -2.99
CA PHE A 64 5.58 17.29 -1.76
C PHE A 64 5.17 16.49 -0.52
N GLY A 65 5.18 15.15 -0.61
CA GLY A 65 4.84 14.28 0.51
C GLY A 65 5.94 14.26 1.57
N THR A 66 5.55 14.04 2.82
CA THR A 66 6.49 13.87 3.92
C THR A 66 6.33 12.49 4.55
N ILE A 67 7.43 11.90 5.00
CA ILE A 67 7.47 10.60 5.67
C ILE A 67 8.10 10.79 7.04
N THR A 68 7.40 10.36 8.09
CA THR A 68 7.89 10.44 9.46
C THR A 68 7.61 9.11 10.16
N ARG A 69 8.49 8.69 11.08
CA ARG A 69 8.19 7.57 11.98
C ARG A 69 6.94 7.91 12.80
N SER A 70 6.17 6.88 13.13
CA SER A 70 4.94 7.00 13.92
C SER A 70 5.03 6.12 15.18
N PRO A 71 5.88 6.45 16.16
CA PRO A 71 6.05 5.67 17.39
C PRO A 71 4.75 5.56 18.23
N GLU A 72 3.84 6.51 18.08
CA GLU A 72 2.54 6.55 18.74
C GLU A 72 1.58 5.42 18.31
N MET A 73 1.83 4.80 17.17
CA MET A 73 0.94 3.78 16.63
C MET A 73 1.14 2.44 17.35
N LYS A 74 0.03 1.79 17.75
CA LYS A 74 0.06 0.45 18.38
C LYS A 74 0.71 -0.63 17.51
N LYS A 75 0.64 -0.47 16.18
CA LYS A 75 1.25 -1.37 15.21
C LYS A 75 2.63 -0.82 14.86
N GLN A 76 3.69 -1.60 15.11
CA GLN A 76 5.08 -1.22 14.86
C GLN A 76 5.82 -2.29 14.05
N PRO A 77 6.90 -1.95 13.33
CA PRO A 77 7.36 -0.59 13.03
C PRO A 77 6.38 0.12 12.07
N CYS A 78 6.01 1.36 12.35
CA CYS A 78 5.08 2.14 11.54
C CYS A 78 5.63 3.54 11.22
N PHE A 79 5.33 3.98 10.02
CA PHE A 79 5.54 5.35 9.58
C PHE A 79 4.22 5.94 9.10
N GLN A 80 4.13 7.27 9.16
CA GLN A 80 3.11 8.04 8.49
C GLN A 80 3.67 8.68 7.24
N LEU A 81 2.84 8.73 6.20
CA LEU A 81 3.10 9.42 4.96
C LEU A 81 1.98 10.43 4.73
N VAL A 82 2.31 11.71 4.74
CA VAL A 82 1.38 12.80 4.47
C VAL A 82 1.45 13.10 2.97
N SER A 83 0.32 13.06 2.28
CA SER A 83 0.20 13.42 0.86
C SER A 83 -0.64 14.70 0.76
N PRO A 84 -0.01 15.88 0.64
CA PRO A 84 -0.71 17.15 0.53
C PRO A 84 -1.64 17.21 -0.68
N LEU A 85 -1.22 16.63 -1.80
CA LEU A 85 -2.00 16.56 -3.04
C LEU A 85 -3.33 15.81 -2.88
N GLN A 86 -3.44 14.94 -1.88
CA GLN A 86 -4.66 14.21 -1.57
C GLN A 86 -5.32 14.67 -0.26
N ASN A 87 -4.76 15.69 0.40
CA ASN A 87 -5.12 16.14 1.74
C ASN A 87 -5.30 14.95 2.72
N LYS A 88 -4.34 14.02 2.75
CA LYS A 88 -4.50 12.75 3.45
C LYS A 88 -3.22 12.21 4.07
N THR A 89 -3.37 11.63 5.26
CA THR A 89 -2.30 10.93 5.97
C THR A 89 -2.51 9.41 5.91
N TYR A 90 -1.46 8.71 5.52
CA TYR A 90 -1.40 7.26 5.42
C TYR A 90 -0.52 6.71 6.54
N PHE A 91 -1.05 5.78 7.33
CA PHE A 91 -0.26 5.04 8.33
C PHE A 91 0.05 3.65 7.77
N ILE A 92 1.34 3.34 7.64
CA ILE A 92 1.81 2.10 7.04
C ILE A 92 2.76 1.42 8.03
N GLN A 93 2.44 0.18 8.37
CA GLN A 93 3.28 -0.71 9.15
C GLN A 93 4.12 -1.54 8.19
N VAL A 94 5.43 -1.50 8.39
CA VAL A 94 6.35 -2.40 7.71
C VAL A 94 6.33 -3.72 8.47
N CYS A 95 5.91 -4.81 7.84
CA CYS A 95 6.05 -6.12 8.43
C CYS A 95 7.53 -6.50 8.43
N CYS A 96 8.13 -6.75 9.59
CA CYS A 96 9.37 -7.52 9.63
C CYS A 96 9.08 -8.86 8.95
N LEU A 97 9.70 -9.12 7.79
CA LEU A 97 9.51 -10.33 6.98
C LEU A 97 10.17 -11.57 7.62
N LEU A 98 10.08 -11.71 8.94
CA LEU A 98 10.42 -12.95 9.64
C LEU A 98 9.11 -13.53 10.21
N ASN A 99 8.53 -14.46 9.46
CA ASN A 99 7.56 -15.45 9.94
C ASN A 99 6.18 -14.94 10.37
N LYS A 100 5.35 -14.59 9.38
CA LYS A 100 3.93 -14.97 9.45
C LYS A 100 3.64 -16.07 8.43
N ARG A 101 4.24 -17.24 8.66
CA ARG A 101 3.63 -18.49 8.20
C ARG A 101 2.19 -18.48 8.72
N LYS A 102 1.26 -18.68 7.80
CA LYS A 102 -0.19 -18.80 7.99
C LYS A 102 -0.49 -19.35 9.40
N LYS A 103 -1.07 -18.54 10.28
CA LYS A 103 -1.83 -19.10 11.41
C LYS A 103 -3.05 -19.76 10.79
N ASN A 104 -2.91 -21.03 10.42
CA ASN A 104 -4.05 -21.91 10.20
C ASN A 104 -4.91 -21.81 11.47
N LYS A 105 -6.13 -21.29 11.32
CA LYS A 105 -7.17 -21.46 12.33
C LYS A 105 -7.44 -22.97 12.40
N LYS A 106 -7.16 -23.56 13.57
CA LYS A 106 -7.86 -24.76 14.03
C LYS A 106 -9.33 -24.43 14.21
#